data_AF-A0A820I0E1-F1
#
_entry.id   AF-A0A820I0E1-F1
#
_cell.length_a   1.000
_cell.length_b   1.000
_cell.length_c   1.000
_cell.angle_alpha   90.00
_cell.angle_beta   90.00
_cell.angle_gamma   90.00
#
_symmetry.space_group_name_H-M   'P 1'
#
loop_
_entity.id
_entity.type
_entity.pdbx_description
1 polymer ?
#
loop_
_entity_poly.entity_id
_entity_poly.type
_entity_poly.pdbx_seq_one_letter_code
_entity_poly.pdbx_strand_id
1 'polypeptide(L)'
;YVLMAIFAANNFNESLTSFISLSLYFYGIFTVIVFEDHLIFRCCSFKNYNFNIWDSRKKLPISLAAVLSSFVGIVGIVLGMSQTWFIGPVAKAIANGSGEQGADVGFIFGFIFAGVAFPLFRFIELYFIRR
;
A
#
# COMPACT_ATOMS: atom_id res chain seq x y z
N TYR A 1 -7.75 31.12 -20.85
CA TYR A 1 -7.37 30.72 -19.48
C TYR A 1 -8.60 30.58 -18.56
N VAL A 2 -9.46 31.61 -18.46
CA VAL A 2 -10.68 31.59 -17.62
C VAL A 2 -11.65 30.44 -17.94
N LEU A 3 -11.89 30.12 -19.21
CA LEU A 3 -12.79 29.01 -19.61
C LEU A 3 -12.30 27.63 -19.17
N MET A 4 -10.98 27.38 -19.26
CA MET A 4 -10.39 26.13 -18.76
C MET A 4 -10.47 26.04 -17.23
N ALA A 5 -10.33 27.17 -16.53
CA ALA A 5 -10.46 27.22 -15.08
C ALA A 5 -11.89 26.91 -14.60
N ILE A 6 -12.92 27.35 -15.33
CA ILE A 6 -14.32 27.05 -14.99
C ILE A 6 -14.61 25.55 -15.19
N PHE A 7 -14.15 24.96 -16.29
CA PHE A 7 -14.32 23.51 -16.52
C PHE A 7 -13.52 22.66 -15.53
N ALA A 8 -12.29 23.08 -15.21
CA ALA A 8 -11.48 22.44 -14.20
C ALA A 8 -12.10 22.56 -12.80
N ALA A 9 -12.67 23.72 -12.43
CA ALA A 9 -13.34 23.92 -11.15
C ALA A 9 -14.54 22.98 -10.95
N ASN A 10 -15.30 22.70 -12.01
CA ASN A 10 -16.45 21.80 -11.95
C ASN A 10 -16.06 20.35 -11.62
N ASN A 11 -14.93 19.87 -12.14
CA ASN A 11 -14.43 18.49 -11.92
C ASN A 11 -13.28 18.41 -10.90
N PHE A 12 -12.96 19.55 -10.26
CA PHE A 12 -11.80 19.66 -9.37
C PHE A 12 -11.98 18.76 -8.15
N ASN A 13 -13.18 18.76 -7.56
CA ASN A 13 -13.46 18.00 -6.36
C ASN A 13 -13.31 16.49 -6.60
N GLU A 14 -13.83 15.98 -7.71
CA GLU A 14 -13.73 14.55 -8.07
C GLU A 14 -12.28 14.12 -8.33
N SER A 15 -11.52 14.96 -9.04
CA SER A 15 -10.11 14.71 -9.33
C SER A 15 -9.26 14.74 -8.05
N LEU A 16 -9.49 15.72 -7.18
CA LEU A 16 -8.82 15.86 -5.89
C LEU A 16 -9.14 14.69 -4.98
N THR A 17 -10.42 14.30 -4.90
CA THR A 17 -10.85 13.14 -4.11
C THR A 17 -10.16 11.87 -4.60
N SER A 18 -10.08 11.68 -5.93
CA SER A 18 -9.41 10.52 -6.51
C SER A 18 -7.90 10.48 -6.17
N PHE A 19 -7.24 11.65 -6.15
CA PHE A 19 -5.83 11.76 -5.78
C PHE A 19 -5.57 11.49 -4.28
N ILE A 20 -6.46 11.98 -3.41
CA ILE A 20 -6.39 11.70 -1.97
C ILE A 20 -6.57 10.21 -1.71
N SER A 21 -7.57 9.59 -2.36
CA SER A 21 -7.81 8.15 -2.27
C SER A 21 -6.59 7.34 -2.69
N LEU A 22 -5.99 7.67 -3.84
CA LEU A 22 -4.76 7.04 -4.32
C LEU A 22 -3.62 7.14 -3.29
N SER A 23 -3.43 8.33 -2.72
CA SER A 23 -2.40 8.56 -1.69
C SER A 23 -2.64 7.71 -0.45
N LEU A 24 -3.89 7.59 0.00
CA LEU A 24 -4.27 6.75 1.14
C LEU A 24 -4.00 5.26 0.91
N TYR A 25 -4.11 4.77 -0.34
CA TYR A 25 -3.75 3.38 -0.63
C TYR A 25 -2.27 3.11 -0.43
N PHE A 26 -1.40 4.01 -0.90
CA PHE A 26 0.03 3.90 -0.67
C PHE A 26 0.36 3.98 0.82
N TYR A 27 -0.24 4.92 1.56
CA TYR A 27 -0.06 4.99 3.01
C TYR A 27 -0.52 3.71 3.70
N GLY A 28 -1.63 3.10 3.28
CA GLY A 28 -2.10 1.82 3.81
C GLY A 28 -1.08 0.69 3.70
N ILE A 29 -0.41 0.55 2.55
CA ILE A 29 0.67 -0.43 2.33
C ILE A 29 1.84 -0.15 3.29
N PHE A 30 2.31 1.10 3.37
CA PHE A 30 3.43 1.43 4.24
C PHE A 30 3.09 1.20 5.72
N THR A 31 1.87 1.56 6.14
CA THR A 31 1.40 1.35 7.50
C THR A 31 1.37 -0.13 7.86
N VAL A 32 0.82 -1.01 7.02
CA VAL A 32 0.75 -2.45 7.36
C VAL A 32 2.14 -3.07 7.48
N ILE A 33 3.07 -2.73 6.57
CA ILE A 33 4.45 -3.24 6.59
C ILE A 33 5.17 -2.80 7.87
N VAL A 34 5.08 -1.51 8.23
CA VAL A 34 5.72 -0.99 9.45
C VAL A 34 5.07 -1.59 10.70
N PHE A 35 3.75 -1.74 10.70
CA PHE A 35 3.01 -2.32 11.80
C PHE A 35 3.39 -3.79 12.02
N GLU A 36 3.52 -4.57 10.95
CA GLU A 36 3.96 -5.97 11.03
C GLU A 36 5.43 -6.11 11.45
N ASP A 37 6.34 -5.25 10.96
CA ASP A 37 7.73 -5.25 11.44
C ASP A 37 7.80 -4.96 12.95
N HIS A 38 6.97 -4.02 13.42
CA HIS A 38 6.91 -3.67 14.84
C HIS A 38 6.27 -4.76 15.70
N LEU A 39 5.14 -5.33 15.28
CA LEU A 39 4.39 -6.31 16.04
C LEU A 39 5.05 -7.70 16.00
N ILE A 40 5.33 -8.23 14.80
CA ILE A 40 5.73 -9.62 14.61
C ILE A 40 7.24 -9.78 14.83
N PHE A 41 8.05 -8.92 14.23
CA PHE A 41 9.51 -9.10 14.21
C PHE A 41 10.23 -8.43 15.37
N ARG A 42 9.64 -7.38 15.96
CA ARG A 42 10.21 -6.65 17.10
C ARG A 42 9.45 -6.86 18.40
N CYS A 43 8.45 -7.74 18.41
CA CYS A 43 7.65 -8.12 19.57
C CYS A 43 7.08 -6.90 20.34
N CYS A 44 6.59 -5.89 19.63
CA CYS A 44 6.03 -4.65 20.20
C CYS A 44 6.97 -3.86 21.14
N SER A 45 8.28 -4.12 21.08
CA SER A 45 9.25 -3.50 21.99
C SER A 45 10.09 -2.46 21.25
N PHE A 46 9.89 -1.19 21.61
CA PHE A 46 10.72 -0.09 21.13
C PHE A 46 12.20 -0.21 21.56
N LYS A 47 12.49 -1.02 22.59
CA LYS A 47 13.88 -1.29 23.05
C LYS A 47 14.69 -2.08 22.02
N ASN A 48 14.03 -2.80 21.11
CA ASN A 48 14.69 -3.55 20.04
C ASN A 48 15.15 -2.66 18.87
N TYR A 49 14.89 -1.35 18.91
CA TYR A 49 15.50 -0.40 17.98
C TYR A 49 16.86 0.04 18.53
N ASN A 50 17.93 -0.50 17.97
CA ASN A 50 19.28 -0.13 18.37
C ASN A 50 19.73 1.15 17.64
N PHE A 51 19.53 2.31 18.28
CA PHE A 51 19.93 3.61 17.75
C PHE A 51 21.44 3.72 17.48
N ASN A 52 22.28 2.94 18.17
CA ASN A 52 23.73 2.98 18.01
C ASN A 52 24.23 2.33 16.72
N ILE A 53 23.34 1.69 15.94
CA ILE A 53 23.69 0.94 14.72
C ILE A 53 23.34 1.74 13.44
N TRP A 54 22.79 2.95 13.57
CA TRP A 54 22.32 3.78 12.44
C TRP A 54 23.34 3.96 11.31
N ASP A 55 24.64 4.04 11.62
CA ASP A 55 25.71 4.31 10.65
C ASP A 55 26.25 3.04 9.94
N SER A 56 25.80 1.84 10.32
CA SER A 56 26.35 0.58 9.81
C SER A 56 25.43 -0.12 8.80
N ARG A 57 25.64 0.12 7.50
CA ARG A 57 24.89 -0.52 6.40
C ARG A 57 24.84 -2.05 6.48
N LYS A 58 25.90 -2.70 6.98
CA LYS A 58 26.00 -4.17 7.11
C LYS A 58 25.21 -4.76 8.30
N LYS A 59 24.74 -3.92 9.22
CA LYS A 59 24.01 -4.31 10.43
C LYS A 59 22.52 -3.93 10.36
N LEU A 60 22.13 -3.15 9.36
CA LEU A 60 20.73 -2.81 9.12
C LEU A 60 20.04 -3.99 8.42
N PRO A 61 18.80 -4.32 8.80
CA PRO A 61 18.02 -5.33 8.09
C PRO A 61 17.86 -4.89 6.63
N ILE A 62 18.08 -5.82 5.70
CA ILE A 62 17.83 -5.56 4.29
C ILE A 62 16.31 -5.33 4.13
N SER A 63 15.95 -4.30 3.37
CA SER A 63 14.55 -3.92 3.16
C SER A 63 13.95 -4.60 1.92
N LEU A 64 14.55 -5.68 1.42
CA LEU A 64 14.13 -6.32 0.17
C LEU A 64 12.74 -6.95 0.34
N ALA A 65 12.46 -7.56 1.50
CA ALA A 65 11.13 -8.07 1.82
C ALA A 65 10.06 -6.96 1.82
N ALA A 66 10.37 -5.78 2.35
CA ALA A 66 9.46 -4.63 2.38
C ALA A 66 9.19 -4.08 0.96
N VAL A 67 10.21 -4.05 0.10
CA VAL A 67 10.06 -3.60 -1.29
C VAL A 67 9.20 -4.58 -2.09
N LEU A 68 9.48 -5.89 -2.00
CA LEU A 68 8.72 -6.91 -2.73
C LEU A 68 7.25 -6.98 -2.28
N SER A 69 7.01 -6.92 -0.96
CA SER A 69 5.63 -6.86 -0.42
C SER A 69 4.90 -5.60 -0.85
N SER A 70 5.58 -4.45 -0.95
CA SER A 70 4.99 -3.22 -1.46
C SER A 70 4.52 -3.36 -2.91
N PHE A 71 5.30 -4.04 -3.77
CA PHE A 71 4.87 -4.33 -5.15
C PHE A 71 3.64 -5.24 -5.19
N VAL A 72 3.57 -6.25 -4.34
CA VAL A 72 2.39 -7.12 -4.23
C VAL A 72 1.17 -6.35 -3.72
N GLY A 73 1.37 -5.44 -2.76
CA GLY A 73 0.33 -4.52 -2.30
C GLY A 73 -0.21 -3.62 -3.42
N ILE A 74 0.67 -3.07 -4.27
CA ILE A 74 0.27 -2.24 -5.42
C ILE A 74 -0.61 -3.05 -6.40
N VAL A 75 -0.28 -4.32 -6.65
CA VAL A 75 -1.14 -5.20 -7.45
C VAL A 75 -2.51 -5.35 -6.80
N GLY A 76 -2.58 -5.54 -5.48
CA GLY A 76 -3.83 -5.56 -4.72
C GLY A 76 -4.67 -4.28 -4.89
N ILE A 77 -4.03 -3.10 -4.80
CA ILE A 77 -4.71 -1.81 -5.03
C ILE A 77 -5.28 -1.76 -6.44
N VAL A 78 -4.47 -2.05 -7.47
CA VAL A 78 -4.89 -1.97 -8.88
C VAL A 78 -6.09 -2.89 -9.15
N LEU A 79 -6.19 -4.03 -8.46
CA LEU A 79 -7.32 -4.94 -8.60
C LEU A 79 -8.62 -4.37 -8.00
N GLY A 80 -8.55 -3.71 -6.84
CA GLY A 80 -9.71 -3.25 -6.06
C GLY A 80 -10.07 -1.76 -6.16
N MET A 81 -9.24 -0.96 -6.83
CA MET A 81 -9.38 0.49 -6.93
C MET A 81 -10.54 0.90 -7.85
N SER A 82 -11.34 1.89 -7.43
CA SER A 82 -12.47 2.46 -8.17
C SER A 82 -12.31 3.99 -8.23
N GLN A 83 -11.58 4.48 -9.22
CA GLN A 83 -11.31 5.90 -9.43
C GLN A 83 -11.99 6.40 -10.70
N THR A 84 -12.15 7.72 -10.77
CA THR A 84 -12.71 8.43 -11.94
C THR A 84 -12.01 8.07 -13.25
N TRP A 85 -10.70 7.80 -13.21
CA TRP A 85 -9.87 7.48 -14.37
C TRP A 85 -9.61 5.98 -14.57
N PHE A 86 -9.81 5.15 -13.54
CA PHE A 86 -9.53 3.72 -13.62
C PHE A 86 -10.37 2.92 -12.63
N ILE A 87 -10.99 1.86 -13.12
CA ILE A 87 -11.78 0.92 -12.32
C ILE A 87 -11.16 -0.48 -12.47
N GLY A 88 -10.71 -1.03 -11.35
CA GLY A 88 -10.11 -2.35 -11.24
C GLY A 88 -11.08 -3.49 -11.55
N PRO A 89 -10.58 -4.66 -11.97
CA PRO A 89 -11.42 -5.81 -12.32
C PRO A 89 -12.27 -6.31 -11.14
N VAL A 90 -11.79 -6.22 -9.90
CA VAL A 90 -12.54 -6.65 -8.72
C VAL A 90 -13.65 -5.65 -8.41
N ALA A 91 -13.38 -4.35 -8.52
CA ALA A 91 -14.41 -3.32 -8.36
C ALA A 91 -15.55 -3.48 -9.39
N LYS A 92 -15.22 -3.84 -10.64
CA LYS A 92 -16.20 -4.15 -11.69
C LYS A 92 -17.03 -5.41 -11.38
N ALA A 93 -16.38 -6.44 -10.85
CA ALA A 93 -17.05 -7.68 -10.48
C ALA A 93 -18.03 -7.48 -9.31
N ILE A 94 -17.65 -6.68 -8.31
CA ILE A 94 -18.50 -6.34 -7.15
C ILE A 94 -19.74 -5.55 -7.58
N ALA A 95 -19.65 -4.73 -8.63
CA ALA A 95 -20.78 -4.02 -9.21
C ALA A 95 -21.75 -4.92 -10.00
N ASN A 96 -21.68 -6.26 -9.90
CA ASN A 96 -22.52 -7.21 -10.65
C ASN A 96 -22.55 -6.96 -12.17
N GLY A 97 -21.47 -6.40 -12.73
CA GLY A 97 -21.38 -6.08 -14.16
C GLY A 97 -22.27 -4.91 -14.62
N SER A 98 -22.88 -4.13 -13.72
CA SER A 98 -23.74 -2.99 -14.08
C SER A 98 -22.98 -1.79 -14.66
N GLY A 99 -21.65 -1.79 -14.61
CA GLY A 99 -20.82 -0.69 -15.12
C GLY A 99 -20.86 0.58 -14.28
N GLU A 100 -21.54 0.56 -13.13
CA GLU A 100 -21.52 1.64 -12.15
C GLU A 100 -20.22 1.61 -11.32
N GLN A 101 -19.89 2.75 -10.70
CA GLN A 101 -18.78 2.85 -9.76
C GLN A 101 -19.00 1.85 -8.61
N GLY A 102 -18.37 0.68 -8.71
CA GLY A 102 -18.36 -0.31 -7.65
C GLY A 102 -17.71 0.26 -6.38
N ALA A 103 -17.97 -0.36 -5.24
CA ALA A 103 -17.38 0.02 -3.96
C ALA A 103 -15.84 0.04 -4.07
N ASP A 104 -15.22 1.15 -3.70
CA ASP A 104 -13.77 1.25 -3.67
C ASP A 104 -13.21 0.42 -2.51
N VAL A 105 -12.54 -0.66 -2.85
CA VAL A 105 -11.90 -1.58 -1.90
C VAL A 105 -10.38 -1.63 -2.09
N GLY A 106 -9.82 -0.67 -2.84
CA GLY A 106 -8.40 -0.61 -3.17
C GLY A 106 -7.52 -0.53 -1.93
N PHE A 107 -7.95 0.22 -0.92
CA PHE A 107 -7.27 0.31 0.38
C PHE A 107 -7.18 -1.05 1.08
N ILE A 108 -8.32 -1.74 1.21
CA ILE A 108 -8.42 -3.00 1.94
C ILE A 108 -7.62 -4.08 1.22
N PHE A 109 -7.71 -4.13 -0.12
CA PHE A 109 -6.94 -5.09 -0.90
C PHE A 109 -5.44 -4.81 -0.82
N GLY A 110 -5.01 -3.56 -0.95
CA GLY A 110 -3.60 -3.19 -0.75
C GLY A 110 -3.08 -3.59 0.63
N PHE A 111 -3.88 -3.35 1.67
CA PHE A 111 -3.55 -3.71 3.05
C PHE A 111 -3.42 -5.22 3.24
N ILE A 112 -4.39 -6.01 2.76
CA ILE A 112 -4.38 -7.47 2.89
C ILE A 112 -3.25 -8.10 2.08
N PHE A 113 -3.07 -7.68 0.83
CA PHE A 113 -2.03 -8.24 -0.04
C PHE A 113 -0.64 -7.95 0.51
N ALA A 114 -0.38 -6.71 0.95
CA ALA A 114 0.89 -6.35 1.57
C ALA A 114 1.09 -7.09 2.92
N GLY A 115 0.04 -7.18 3.76
CA GLY A 115 0.13 -7.85 5.07
C GLY A 115 0.26 -9.37 5.01
N VAL A 116 -0.21 -10.01 3.94
CA VAL A 116 0.07 -11.44 3.71
C VAL A 116 1.47 -11.63 3.11
N ALA A 117 1.86 -10.76 2.17
CA ALA A 117 3.13 -10.90 1.46
C ALA A 117 4.35 -10.59 2.34
N PHE A 118 4.26 -9.57 3.19
CA PHE A 118 5.39 -9.13 4.03
C PHE A 118 5.91 -10.20 5.00
N PRO A 119 5.08 -10.87 5.84
CA PRO A 119 5.59 -11.90 6.74
C PRO A 119 6.19 -13.07 5.95
N LEU A 120 5.56 -13.49 4.84
CA LEU A 120 6.09 -14.55 3.98
C LEU A 120 7.49 -14.22 3.45
N PHE A 121 7.66 -13.04 2.84
CA PHE A 121 8.96 -12.62 2.32
C PHE A 121 10.00 -12.42 3.43
N ARG A 122 9.57 -11.94 4.60
CA ARG A 122 10.45 -11.73 5.75
C ARG A 122 10.93 -13.05 6.36
N PHE A 123 10.09 -14.09 6.43
CA PHE A 123 10.53 -15.42 6.86
C PHE A 123 11.56 -16.02 5.90
N ILE A 124 11.37 -15.86 4.59
CA ILE A 124 12.33 -16.29 3.58
C ILE A 124 13.65 -15.53 3.71
N GLU A 125 13.59 -14.22 3.93
CA GLU A 125 14.75 -13.36 4.14
C GLU A 125 15.55 -13.79 5.38
N LEU A 126 14.88 -14.02 6.51
CA LEU A 126 15.53 -14.50 7.74
C LEU A 126 16.16 -15.89 7.56
N TYR A 127 15.49 -16.79 6.83
CA TYR A 127 16.03 -18.11 6.54
C TYR A 127 17.29 -18.05 5.68
N PHE A 128 17.30 -17.22 4.63
CA PHE A 128 18.43 -17.12 3.70
C PHE A 128 19.59 -16.31 4.28
N ILE A 129 19.30 -15.25 5.05
CA ILE A 129 20.31 -14.32 5.57
C ILE A 129 20.92 -14.81 6.89
N ARG A 130 20.26 -15.71 7.63
CA ARG A 130 20.75 -16.42 8.84
C ARG A 130 21.75 -15.60 9.67
N ARG A 131 21.36 -14.37 9.98
CA ARG A 131 22.03 -13.41 10.86
C ARG A 131 21.03 -12.88 11.86
#